data_AF-A0A950PC16-F1
#
_entry.id   AF-A0A950PC16-F1
#
_cell.length_a   1.000
_cell.length_b   1.000
_cell.length_c   1.000
_cell.angle_alpha   90.00
_cell.angle_beta   90.00
_cell.angle_gamma   90.00
#
_symmetry.space_group_name_H-M   'P 1'
#
loop_
_entity.id
_entity.type
_entity.pdbx_description
1 polymer ?
#
loop_
_entity_poly.entity_id
_entity_poly.type
_entity_poly.pdbx_seq_one_letter_code
_entity_poly.pdbx_strand_id
1 'polypeptide(L)'
;MRDRVLTGSYFGPRYAAAAEPVAAFPHLTPWQALAAWFGPADAHRLAADPAACRGALDRDIAALDLLIGEQLDAILHHPRVRRVEGSWRGLAWLTGGLDPASRVKVKVLNIGWAELCRDLERAVEFDQSNLFRKVYEEEFGTPGGEPYGLLVIDHEVRHRPAPGAPTDDVTGLVQLAGVAAAAFAPTVLAASPALLQVEEFADLTMSTDVSDPFRGPEFTRWRSLSTREDMRFLGVTLPRVLARAPWEDDPARTDGFRYAEYAPNADSRVWMNAGYAFAAVVARAFLNHAWPADVRGSEVDYVGGGLVTDLPIEPFRTDPDHVWVRPPLDLILSDRMEAALVEAGLMPLSALPYGEEAVFSAVRSLQAPASYAGPTAAAANANARLSAQLNSILCASRFAHYVKVMGRNMVGAFKTAGEIESELRRWLSNYVNSSLTGGPETRARYPLVAANVSVRERPGRPGVFGCTVLLQPHFQLDDVSATFRLVTDLSAPGMPT
;
A
#
# COMPACT_ATOMS: atom_id res chain seq x y z
N MET A 1 -24.26 -34.18 -30.58
CA MET A 1 -23.66 -33.84 -29.27
C MET A 1 -23.02 -32.46 -29.33
N ARG A 2 -22.12 -32.23 -30.30
CA ARG A 2 -21.46 -30.96 -30.62
C ARG A 2 -22.32 -29.71 -30.39
N ASP A 3 -23.46 -29.58 -31.07
CA ASP A 3 -24.27 -28.35 -30.99
C ASP A 3 -24.79 -28.05 -29.56
N ARG A 4 -25.04 -29.07 -28.74
CA ARG A 4 -25.45 -28.87 -27.33
C ARG A 4 -24.28 -28.41 -26.46
N VAL A 5 -23.07 -28.89 -26.75
CA VAL A 5 -21.87 -28.49 -26.02
C VAL A 5 -21.47 -27.08 -26.42
N LEU A 6 -21.45 -26.77 -27.72
CA LEU A 6 -21.11 -25.46 -28.25
C LEU A 6 -22.13 -24.36 -27.90
N THR A 7 -23.29 -24.71 -27.33
CA THR A 7 -24.28 -23.75 -26.81
C THR A 7 -24.18 -23.53 -25.29
N GLY A 8 -23.16 -24.08 -24.61
CA GLY A 8 -23.01 -23.95 -23.16
C GLY A 8 -23.99 -24.79 -22.34
N SER A 9 -24.89 -25.55 -22.98
CA SER A 9 -26.03 -26.21 -22.34
C SER A 9 -25.74 -27.67 -21.99
N TYR A 10 -24.66 -27.91 -21.23
CA TYR A 10 -24.15 -29.26 -20.97
C TYR A 10 -23.66 -29.53 -19.53
N PHE A 11 -23.76 -28.54 -18.63
CA PHE A 11 -23.30 -28.67 -17.23
C PHE A 11 -24.41 -28.42 -16.19
N GLY A 12 -24.40 -29.20 -15.11
CA GLY A 12 -25.33 -29.05 -13.98
C GLY A 12 -26.68 -29.79 -14.11
N PRO A 13 -27.51 -29.80 -13.05
CA PRO A 13 -28.73 -30.63 -12.97
C PRO A 13 -29.76 -30.35 -14.06
N ARG A 14 -29.78 -29.10 -14.56
CA ARG A 14 -30.66 -28.63 -15.62
C ARG A 14 -30.37 -29.29 -16.98
N TYR A 15 -29.13 -29.74 -17.20
CA TYR A 15 -28.68 -30.34 -18.46
C TYR A 15 -28.19 -31.78 -18.28
N ALA A 16 -28.70 -32.51 -17.28
CA ALA A 16 -28.26 -33.88 -16.96
C ALA A 16 -28.26 -34.83 -18.18
N ALA A 17 -29.28 -34.74 -19.04
CA ALA A 17 -29.40 -35.55 -20.26
C ALA A 17 -28.34 -35.23 -21.34
N ALA A 18 -27.68 -34.07 -21.26
CA ALA A 18 -26.55 -33.70 -22.13
C ALA A 18 -25.19 -33.97 -21.46
N ALA A 19 -25.14 -33.97 -20.13
CA ALA A 19 -23.91 -34.18 -19.36
C ALA A 19 -23.39 -35.63 -19.43
N GLU A 20 -24.28 -36.63 -19.41
CA GLU A 20 -23.88 -38.04 -19.43
C GLU A 20 -23.15 -38.45 -20.74
N PRO A 21 -23.62 -38.08 -21.95
CA PRO A 21 -22.85 -38.31 -23.17
C PRO A 21 -21.49 -37.61 -23.22
N VAL A 22 -21.37 -36.41 -22.61
CA VAL A 22 -20.10 -35.67 -22.51
C VAL A 22 -19.14 -36.38 -21.56
N ALA A 23 -19.61 -36.86 -20.41
CA ALA A 23 -18.79 -37.60 -19.46
C ALA A 23 -18.28 -38.93 -20.02
N ALA A 24 -19.05 -39.59 -20.89
CA ALA A 24 -18.64 -40.82 -21.57
C ALA A 24 -17.64 -40.58 -22.71
N PHE A 25 -17.57 -39.35 -23.25
CA PHE A 25 -16.80 -39.02 -24.45
C PHE A 25 -15.29 -39.32 -24.38
N PRO A 26 -14.56 -39.03 -23.28
CA PRO A 26 -13.14 -39.34 -23.17
C PRO A 26 -12.81 -40.85 -23.19
N HIS A 27 -13.82 -41.70 -22.99
CA HIS A 27 -13.68 -43.15 -22.97
C HIS A 27 -14.02 -43.80 -24.33
N LEU A 28 -14.44 -43.02 -25.33
CA LEU A 28 -14.76 -43.50 -26.67
C LEU A 28 -13.49 -43.75 -27.50
N THR A 29 -13.54 -44.72 -28.41
CA THR A 29 -12.52 -44.86 -29.45
C THR A 29 -12.54 -43.63 -30.39
N PRO A 30 -11.45 -43.30 -31.11
CA PRO A 30 -11.40 -42.15 -32.00
C PRO A 30 -12.55 -42.08 -33.02
N TRP A 31 -12.93 -43.23 -33.59
CA TRP A 31 -14.06 -43.32 -34.52
C TRP A 31 -15.40 -43.04 -33.83
N GLN A 32 -15.64 -43.64 -32.64
CA GLN A 32 -16.86 -43.41 -31.87
C GLN A 32 -16.96 -41.95 -31.41
N ALA A 33 -15.84 -41.34 -31.00
CA ALA A 33 -15.79 -39.94 -30.61
C ALA A 33 -16.14 -39.02 -31.80
N LEU A 34 -15.56 -39.26 -32.98
CA LEU A 34 -15.85 -38.49 -34.18
C LEU A 34 -17.32 -38.60 -34.60
N ALA A 35 -17.88 -39.82 -34.58
CA ALA A 35 -19.28 -40.09 -34.89
C ALA A 35 -20.25 -39.52 -33.83
N ALA A 36 -19.89 -39.56 -32.55
CA ALA A 36 -20.70 -38.97 -31.48
C ALA A 36 -20.69 -37.43 -31.55
N TRP A 37 -19.55 -36.83 -31.88
CA TRP A 37 -19.37 -35.38 -31.95
C TRP A 37 -20.06 -34.79 -33.18
N PHE A 38 -19.65 -35.18 -34.40
CA PHE A 38 -20.13 -34.62 -35.67
C PHE A 38 -21.37 -35.32 -36.23
N GLY A 39 -21.71 -36.51 -35.72
CA GLY A 39 -22.72 -37.38 -36.31
C GLY A 39 -22.13 -38.39 -37.30
N PRO A 40 -22.78 -39.53 -37.55
CA PRO A 40 -22.20 -40.63 -38.33
C PRO A 40 -21.87 -40.26 -39.77
N ALA A 41 -22.74 -39.49 -40.44
CA ALA A 41 -22.56 -39.10 -41.84
C ALA A 41 -21.36 -38.15 -42.03
N ASP A 42 -21.19 -37.19 -41.12
CA ASP A 42 -20.11 -36.21 -41.18
C ASP A 42 -18.78 -36.82 -40.73
N ALA A 43 -18.81 -37.74 -39.77
CA ALA A 43 -17.63 -38.50 -39.35
C ALA A 43 -17.04 -39.33 -40.50
N HIS A 44 -17.86 -39.98 -41.33
CA HIS A 44 -17.37 -40.68 -42.52
C HIS A 44 -16.70 -39.73 -43.53
N ARG A 45 -17.29 -38.55 -43.75
CA ARG A 45 -16.71 -37.54 -44.67
C ARG A 45 -15.39 -36.98 -44.15
N LEU A 46 -15.33 -36.61 -42.87
CA LEU A 46 -14.12 -36.07 -42.23
C LEU A 46 -13.02 -37.14 -42.13
N ALA A 47 -13.36 -38.40 -41.85
CA ALA A 47 -12.37 -39.47 -41.81
C ALA A 47 -11.69 -39.74 -43.17
N ALA A 48 -12.34 -39.38 -44.28
CA ALA A 48 -11.77 -39.51 -45.62
C ALA A 48 -10.80 -38.37 -45.98
N ASP A 49 -10.84 -37.23 -45.28
CA ASP A 49 -9.96 -36.08 -45.47
C ASP A 49 -9.32 -35.66 -44.14
N PRO A 50 -8.10 -36.14 -43.84
CA PRO A 50 -7.41 -35.81 -42.59
C PRO A 50 -7.18 -34.31 -42.36
N ALA A 51 -7.02 -33.52 -43.42
CA ALA A 51 -6.79 -32.07 -43.29
C ALA A 51 -8.09 -31.37 -42.91
N ALA A 52 -9.22 -31.72 -43.56
CA ALA A 52 -10.53 -31.20 -43.20
C ALA A 52 -10.96 -31.64 -41.79
N CYS A 53 -10.66 -32.89 -41.40
CA CYS A 53 -10.92 -33.39 -40.05
C CYS A 53 -10.20 -32.55 -38.98
N ARG A 54 -8.89 -32.31 -39.18
CA ARG A 54 -8.09 -31.47 -38.28
C ARG A 54 -8.67 -30.06 -38.18
N GLY A 55 -8.93 -29.40 -39.30
CA GLY A 55 -9.50 -28.05 -39.29
C GLY A 55 -10.88 -27.96 -38.62
N ALA A 56 -11.73 -28.98 -38.77
CA ALA A 56 -13.03 -29.03 -38.10
C ALA A 56 -12.91 -29.20 -36.58
N LEU A 57 -11.96 -30.04 -36.13
CA LEU A 57 -11.65 -30.22 -34.71
C LEU A 57 -11.05 -28.96 -34.10
N ASP A 58 -10.04 -28.36 -34.76
CA ASP A 58 -9.38 -27.13 -34.30
C ASP A 58 -10.38 -25.98 -34.14
N ARG A 59 -11.31 -25.83 -35.09
CA ARG A 59 -12.41 -24.85 -35.01
C ARG A 59 -13.31 -25.09 -33.79
N ASP A 60 -13.67 -26.34 -33.53
CA ASP A 60 -14.57 -26.66 -32.42
C ASP A 60 -13.85 -26.54 -31.06
N ILE A 61 -12.56 -26.89 -30.99
CA ILE A 61 -11.71 -26.64 -29.82
C ILE A 61 -11.61 -25.14 -29.54
N ALA A 62 -11.35 -24.32 -30.56
CA ALA A 62 -11.32 -22.86 -30.39
C ALA A 62 -12.66 -22.31 -29.87
N ALA A 63 -13.79 -22.86 -30.31
CA ALA A 63 -15.11 -22.48 -29.79
C ALA A 63 -15.32 -22.92 -28.32
N LEU A 64 -14.79 -24.07 -27.92
CA LEU A 64 -14.81 -24.52 -26.52
C LEU A 64 -13.91 -23.66 -25.63
N ASP A 65 -12.71 -23.33 -26.10
CA ASP A 65 -11.77 -22.48 -25.39
C ASP A 65 -12.37 -21.10 -25.10
N LEU A 66 -13.09 -20.52 -26.08
CA LEU A 66 -13.84 -19.28 -25.90
C LEU A 66 -14.92 -19.42 -24.82
N LEU A 67 -15.74 -20.48 -24.85
CA LEU A 67 -16.79 -20.70 -23.84
C LEU A 67 -16.22 -20.89 -22.43
N ILE A 68 -15.11 -21.62 -22.31
CA ILE A 68 -14.42 -21.83 -21.02
C ILE A 68 -13.79 -20.51 -20.57
N GLY A 69 -13.18 -19.75 -21.47
CA GLY A 69 -12.60 -18.45 -21.21
C GLY A 69 -13.63 -17.44 -20.68
N GLU A 70 -14.79 -17.32 -21.33
CA GLU A 70 -15.89 -16.46 -20.87
C GLU A 70 -16.36 -16.84 -19.46
N GLN A 71 -16.48 -18.14 -19.18
CA GLN A 71 -16.87 -18.63 -17.86
C GLN A 71 -15.77 -18.38 -16.81
N LEU A 72 -14.50 -18.47 -17.18
CA LEU A 72 -13.37 -18.19 -16.33
C LEU A 72 -13.30 -16.69 -16.00
N ASP A 73 -13.47 -15.82 -16.98
CA ASP A 73 -13.57 -14.36 -16.81
C ASP A 73 -14.69 -14.01 -15.81
N ALA A 74 -15.87 -14.60 -15.95
CA ALA A 74 -16.97 -14.39 -15.01
C ALA A 74 -16.63 -14.79 -13.57
N ILE A 75 -15.82 -15.83 -13.37
CA ILE A 75 -15.36 -16.28 -12.05
C ILE A 75 -14.27 -15.34 -11.51
N LEU A 76 -13.24 -15.08 -12.32
CA LEU A 76 -12.09 -14.27 -11.94
C LEU A 76 -12.49 -12.81 -11.67
N HIS A 77 -13.40 -12.25 -12.47
CA HIS A 77 -13.88 -10.88 -12.32
C HIS A 77 -14.95 -10.73 -11.23
N HIS A 78 -15.38 -11.82 -10.60
CA HIS A 78 -16.33 -11.70 -9.50
C HIS A 78 -15.72 -10.87 -8.34
N PRO A 79 -16.39 -9.83 -7.83
CA PRO A 79 -15.80 -8.88 -6.87
C PRO A 79 -15.19 -9.53 -5.62
N ARG A 80 -15.81 -10.62 -5.12
CA ARG A 80 -15.28 -11.38 -3.97
C ARG A 80 -13.96 -12.10 -4.29
N VAL A 81 -13.83 -12.64 -5.50
CA VAL A 81 -12.61 -13.34 -5.94
C VAL A 81 -11.50 -12.32 -6.11
N ARG A 82 -11.73 -11.25 -6.88
CA ARG A 82 -10.75 -10.17 -7.06
C ARG A 82 -10.28 -9.55 -5.75
N ARG A 83 -11.18 -9.33 -4.78
CA ARG A 83 -10.79 -8.76 -3.49
C ARG A 83 -9.83 -9.67 -2.73
N VAL A 84 -10.15 -10.96 -2.66
CA VAL A 84 -9.30 -11.95 -1.98
C VAL A 84 -7.98 -12.15 -2.74
N GLU A 85 -8.04 -12.24 -4.07
CA GLU A 85 -6.87 -12.38 -4.93
C GLU A 85 -5.93 -11.17 -4.79
N GLY A 86 -6.46 -9.94 -4.84
CA GLY A 86 -5.68 -8.70 -4.66
C GLY A 86 -4.99 -8.63 -3.30
N SER A 87 -5.69 -9.01 -2.22
CA SER A 87 -5.11 -9.08 -0.88
C SER A 87 -3.95 -10.08 -0.78
N TRP A 88 -4.17 -11.31 -1.23
CA TRP A 88 -3.14 -12.36 -1.14
C TRP A 88 -2.00 -12.15 -2.11
N ARG A 89 -2.25 -11.61 -3.30
CA ARG A 89 -1.19 -11.24 -4.25
C ARG A 89 -0.37 -10.07 -3.74
N GLY A 90 -0.99 -9.06 -3.12
CA GLY A 90 -0.24 -7.96 -2.51
C GLY A 90 0.64 -8.42 -1.36
N LEU A 91 0.14 -9.31 -0.51
CA LEU A 91 0.94 -9.96 0.53
C LEU A 91 2.07 -10.80 -0.09
N ALA A 92 1.77 -11.61 -1.11
CA ALA A 92 2.75 -12.44 -1.79
C ALA A 92 3.86 -11.61 -2.45
N TRP A 93 3.49 -10.51 -3.11
CA TRP A 93 4.42 -9.54 -3.71
C TRP A 93 5.33 -8.92 -2.63
N LEU A 94 4.76 -8.44 -1.53
CA LEU A 94 5.53 -7.89 -0.41
C LEU A 94 6.51 -8.92 0.16
N THR A 95 6.05 -10.14 0.43
CA THR A 95 6.91 -11.19 1.01
C THR A 95 7.92 -11.75 0.02
N GLY A 96 7.60 -11.78 -1.27
CA GLY A 96 8.47 -12.28 -2.33
C GLY A 96 9.67 -11.37 -2.59
N GLY A 97 9.52 -10.06 -2.33
CA GLY A 97 10.61 -9.09 -2.36
C GLY A 97 11.52 -9.09 -1.12
N LEU A 98 11.20 -9.88 -0.09
CA LEU A 98 11.98 -9.94 1.16
C LEU A 98 12.78 -11.24 1.25
N ASP A 99 14.05 -11.13 1.60
CA ASP A 99 14.88 -12.29 1.95
C ASP A 99 14.39 -12.92 3.28
N PRO A 100 14.02 -14.21 3.32
CA PRO A 100 13.62 -14.89 4.55
C PRO A 100 14.68 -14.89 5.67
N ALA A 101 15.96 -14.74 5.34
CA ALA A 101 17.05 -14.64 6.31
C ALA A 101 17.26 -13.20 6.83
N SER A 102 16.49 -12.24 6.33
CA SER A 102 16.64 -10.83 6.69
C SER A 102 16.15 -10.53 8.11
N ARG A 103 16.45 -9.31 8.59
CA ARG A 103 16.03 -8.83 9.91
C ARG A 103 14.56 -8.38 9.95
N VAL A 104 13.84 -8.47 8.83
CA VAL A 104 12.43 -8.06 8.72
C VAL A 104 11.54 -9.29 8.88
N LYS A 105 10.53 -9.19 9.74
CA LYS A 105 9.52 -10.23 9.94
C LYS A 105 8.15 -9.69 9.55
N VAL A 106 7.43 -10.46 8.75
CA VAL A 106 6.03 -10.18 8.38
C VAL A 106 5.14 -11.12 9.18
N LYS A 107 4.34 -10.58 10.10
CA LYS A 107 3.32 -11.34 10.86
C LYS A 107 1.95 -11.00 10.28
N VAL A 108 1.14 -12.02 10.00
CA VAL A 108 -0.17 -11.86 9.35
C VAL A 108 -1.28 -12.19 10.34
N LEU A 109 -2.24 -11.28 10.49
CA LEU A 109 -3.47 -11.49 11.25
C LEU A 109 -4.66 -11.40 10.30
N ASN A 110 -5.31 -12.53 10.04
CA ASN A 110 -6.52 -12.56 9.23
C ASN A 110 -7.75 -12.18 10.08
N ILE A 111 -8.29 -11.00 9.85
CA ILE A 111 -9.48 -10.47 10.53
C ILE A 111 -10.28 -9.60 9.57
N GLY A 112 -11.61 -9.70 9.61
CA GLY A 112 -12.47 -8.79 8.83
C GLY A 112 -12.48 -7.38 9.43
N TRP A 113 -12.49 -6.33 8.60
CA TRP A 113 -12.56 -4.94 9.08
C TRP A 113 -13.76 -4.70 10.01
N ALA A 114 -14.93 -5.25 9.69
CA ALA A 114 -16.12 -5.14 10.54
C ALA A 114 -15.96 -5.83 11.90
N GLU A 115 -15.13 -6.87 12.00
CA GLU A 115 -14.81 -7.52 13.27
C GLU A 115 -13.83 -6.69 14.08
N LEU A 116 -12.84 -6.08 13.41
CA LEU A 116 -11.89 -5.17 14.02
C LEU A 116 -12.58 -3.92 14.60
N CYS A 117 -13.46 -3.26 13.82
CA CYS A 117 -14.24 -2.12 14.31
C CYS A 117 -15.10 -2.52 15.51
N ARG A 118 -15.76 -3.68 15.44
CA ARG A 118 -16.60 -4.17 16.55
C ARG A 118 -15.80 -4.47 17.82
N ASP A 119 -14.56 -4.97 17.69
CA ASP A 119 -13.66 -5.16 18.82
C ASP A 119 -13.31 -3.83 19.49
N LEU A 120 -12.94 -2.84 18.67
CA LEU A 120 -12.57 -1.50 19.13
C LEU A 120 -13.76 -0.72 19.73
N GLU A 121 -14.96 -0.86 19.17
CA GLU A 121 -16.18 -0.19 19.66
C GLU A 121 -16.74 -0.82 20.95
N ARG A 122 -16.51 -2.12 21.17
CA ARG A 122 -16.95 -2.81 22.38
C ARG A 122 -16.06 -2.51 23.59
N ALA A 123 -14.81 -2.16 23.35
CA ALA A 123 -13.89 -1.79 24.41
C ALA A 123 -14.30 -0.43 25.00
N VAL A 124 -14.27 -0.30 26.33
CA VAL A 124 -14.57 0.99 26.99
C VAL A 124 -13.51 2.03 26.63
N GLU A 125 -12.26 1.59 26.55
CA GLU A 125 -11.09 2.33 26.11
C GLU A 125 -10.33 1.47 25.11
N PHE A 126 -9.59 2.09 24.18
CA PHE A 126 -8.87 1.37 23.12
C PHE A 126 -7.87 0.33 23.68
N ASP A 127 -7.34 0.55 24.89
CA ASP A 127 -6.36 -0.30 25.56
C ASP A 127 -6.94 -1.60 26.14
N GLN A 128 -8.26 -1.77 26.11
CA GLN A 128 -8.96 -3.00 26.51
C GLN A 128 -9.40 -3.86 25.31
N SER A 129 -9.07 -3.45 24.09
CA SER A 129 -9.40 -4.18 22.87
C SER A 129 -8.53 -5.43 22.68
N ASN A 130 -9.02 -6.42 21.94
CA ASN A 130 -8.20 -7.58 21.58
C ASN A 130 -7.07 -7.18 20.63
N LEU A 131 -7.27 -6.16 19.78
CA LEU A 131 -6.20 -5.59 18.96
C LEU A 131 -5.07 -5.04 19.83
N PHE A 132 -5.38 -4.26 20.86
CA PHE A 132 -4.37 -3.72 21.77
C PHE A 132 -3.59 -4.82 22.48
N ARG A 133 -4.27 -5.88 22.96
CA ARG A 133 -3.57 -7.03 23.53
C ARG A 133 -2.55 -7.63 22.57
N LYS A 134 -2.92 -7.82 21.29
CA LYS A 134 -2.05 -8.42 20.27
C LYS A 134 -0.87 -7.53 19.86
N VAL A 135 -1.12 -6.23 19.71
CA VAL A 135 -0.12 -5.29 19.21
C VAL A 135 0.77 -4.77 20.34
N TYR A 136 0.17 -4.39 21.46
CA TYR A 136 0.87 -3.85 22.61
C TYR A 136 1.24 -4.95 23.59
N GLU A 137 0.28 -5.59 24.26
CA GLU A 137 0.57 -6.42 25.45
C GLU A 137 1.47 -7.63 25.14
N GLU A 138 1.10 -8.42 24.12
CA GLU A 138 1.80 -9.65 23.72
C GLU A 138 3.22 -9.38 23.17
N GLU A 139 3.49 -8.16 22.67
CA GLU A 139 4.76 -7.81 22.01
C GLU A 139 5.44 -6.61 22.68
N PHE A 140 5.08 -5.37 22.32
CA PHE A 140 5.75 -4.17 22.85
C PHE A 140 5.73 -4.08 24.38
N GLY A 141 4.69 -4.61 25.03
CA GLY A 141 4.42 -4.67 26.47
C GLY A 141 5.16 -5.80 27.20
N THR A 142 5.45 -6.90 26.51
CA THR A 142 6.01 -8.12 27.11
C THR A 142 7.55 -8.11 27.11
N PRO A 143 8.21 -8.51 28.22
CA PRO A 143 9.66 -8.72 28.23
C PRO A 143 10.08 -9.78 27.20
N GLY A 144 11.02 -9.43 26.32
CA GLY A 144 11.45 -10.31 25.23
C GLY A 144 10.55 -10.32 23.99
N GLY A 145 9.44 -9.56 23.99
CA GLY A 145 8.59 -9.38 22.82
C GLY A 145 9.27 -8.55 21.71
N GLU A 146 8.71 -8.64 20.50
CA GLU A 146 9.23 -8.00 19.29
C GLU A 146 8.26 -6.93 18.80
N PRO A 147 8.50 -5.63 19.11
CA PRO A 147 7.54 -4.58 18.78
C PRO A 147 7.36 -4.41 17.28
N TYR A 148 6.11 -4.21 16.86
CA TYR A 148 5.76 -3.93 15.47
C TYR A 148 6.26 -2.56 15.04
N GLY A 149 7.03 -2.52 13.95
CA GLY A 149 7.55 -1.25 13.39
C GLY A 149 6.55 -0.52 12.49
N LEU A 150 5.69 -1.25 11.80
CA LEU A 150 4.64 -0.74 10.91
C LEU A 150 3.48 -1.73 10.93
N LEU A 151 2.25 -1.24 10.96
CA LEU A 151 1.04 -2.03 10.72
C LEU A 151 0.48 -1.68 9.35
N VAL A 152 0.11 -2.69 8.57
CA VAL A 152 -0.57 -2.52 7.28
C VAL A 152 -1.95 -3.14 7.42
N ILE A 153 -2.99 -2.34 7.25
CA ILE A 153 -4.35 -2.83 7.24
C ILE A 153 -4.86 -2.80 5.82
N ASP A 154 -5.10 -4.00 5.29
CA ASP A 154 -5.68 -4.16 3.97
C ASP A 154 -7.19 -3.88 4.00
N HIS A 155 -7.52 -2.59 4.09
CA HIS A 155 -8.88 -2.08 4.02
C HIS A 155 -8.89 -0.69 3.38
N GLU A 156 -9.95 -0.41 2.61
CA GLU A 156 -10.19 0.87 1.95
C GLU A 156 -11.16 1.71 2.77
N VAL A 157 -10.65 2.71 3.46
CA VAL A 157 -11.43 3.53 4.40
C VAL A 157 -12.32 4.54 3.69
N ARG A 158 -13.47 4.85 4.31
CA ARG A 158 -14.49 5.76 3.82
C ARG A 158 -14.81 6.84 4.86
N HIS A 159 -15.39 7.95 4.41
CA HIS A 159 -15.84 9.03 5.31
C HIS A 159 -17.21 8.74 5.96
N ARG A 160 -17.98 7.79 5.41
CA ARG A 160 -19.31 7.41 5.92
C ARG A 160 -19.69 5.95 5.58
N PRO A 161 -20.61 5.35 6.35
CA PRO A 161 -21.22 4.07 6.00
C PRO A 161 -22.03 4.15 4.70
N ALA A 162 -22.10 3.04 3.96
CA ALA A 162 -22.83 2.93 2.70
C ALA A 162 -23.49 1.53 2.56
N PRO A 163 -24.46 1.34 1.64
CA PRO A 163 -24.95 0.02 1.28
C PRO A 163 -23.79 -0.90 0.85
N GLY A 164 -23.59 -2.03 1.54
CA GLY A 164 -22.45 -2.93 1.32
C GLY A 164 -21.18 -2.62 2.14
N ALA A 165 -21.13 -1.48 2.82
CA ALA A 165 -20.07 -1.09 3.76
C ALA A 165 -20.69 -0.43 5.01
N PRO A 166 -21.31 -1.21 5.91
CA PRO A 166 -22.07 -0.67 7.05
C PRO A 166 -21.18 -0.20 8.22
N THR A 167 -19.86 -0.37 8.13
CA THR A 167 -18.91 -0.01 9.18
C THR A 167 -18.70 1.50 9.25
N ASP A 168 -18.57 2.03 10.47
CA ASP A 168 -18.23 3.42 10.70
C ASP A 168 -16.71 3.59 10.80
N ASP A 169 -16.07 3.64 9.63
CA ASP A 169 -14.60 3.65 9.52
C ASP A 169 -13.97 4.83 10.26
N VAL A 170 -14.64 5.99 10.32
CA VAL A 170 -14.14 7.18 11.05
C VAL A 170 -13.97 6.88 12.54
N THR A 171 -14.94 6.20 13.16
CA THR A 171 -14.84 5.80 14.57
C THR A 171 -13.79 4.70 14.75
N GLY A 172 -13.73 3.74 13.81
CA GLY A 172 -12.68 2.71 13.79
C GLY A 172 -11.27 3.32 13.75
N LEU A 173 -11.05 4.33 12.91
CA LEU A 173 -9.77 5.04 12.79
C LEU A 173 -9.38 5.75 14.08
N VAL A 174 -10.33 6.37 14.79
CA VAL A 174 -10.07 6.99 16.10
C VAL A 174 -9.49 5.99 17.10
N GLN A 175 -10.13 4.84 17.25
CA GLN A 175 -9.69 3.81 18.20
C GLN A 175 -8.37 3.16 17.75
N LEU A 176 -8.23 2.90 16.44
CA LEU A 176 -7.01 2.37 15.85
C LEU A 176 -5.81 3.30 16.07
N ALA A 177 -5.99 4.62 15.91
CA ALA A 177 -4.94 5.61 16.15
C ALA A 177 -4.45 5.55 17.61
N GLY A 178 -5.36 5.35 18.57
CA GLY A 178 -5.01 5.14 19.98
C GLY A 178 -4.10 3.92 20.18
N VAL A 179 -4.44 2.79 19.58
CA VAL A 179 -3.60 1.56 19.63
C VAL A 179 -2.23 1.79 18.96
N ALA A 180 -2.22 2.38 17.77
CA ALA A 180 -1.01 2.69 17.01
C ALA A 180 -0.07 3.63 17.78
N ALA A 181 -0.62 4.69 18.40
CA ALA A 181 0.13 5.64 19.20
C ALA A 181 0.71 5.00 20.48
N ALA A 182 -0.09 4.18 21.17
CA ALA A 182 0.36 3.53 22.40
C ALA A 182 1.49 2.51 22.14
N ALA A 183 1.41 1.75 21.04
CA ALA A 183 2.43 0.77 20.66
C ALA A 183 3.63 1.37 19.91
N PHE A 184 3.60 2.67 19.60
CA PHE A 184 4.54 3.30 18.66
C PHE A 184 4.64 2.49 17.36
N ALA A 185 3.49 2.15 16.77
CA ALA A 185 3.39 1.34 15.58
C ALA A 185 2.58 2.10 14.53
N PRO A 186 3.22 2.96 13.71
CA PRO A 186 2.55 3.64 12.62
C PRO A 186 1.76 2.67 11.76
N THR A 187 0.57 3.06 11.35
CA THR A 187 -0.37 2.20 10.65
C THR A 187 -0.77 2.84 9.33
N VAL A 188 -0.74 2.05 8.25
CA VAL A 188 -1.17 2.49 6.93
C VAL A 188 -2.40 1.72 6.47
N LEU A 189 -3.33 2.44 5.85
CA LEU A 189 -4.55 1.94 5.22
C LEU A 189 -4.64 2.48 3.78
N ALA A 190 -5.63 2.03 3.00
CA ALA A 190 -5.93 2.63 1.69
C ALA A 190 -7.14 3.55 1.76
N ALA A 191 -7.20 4.57 0.91
CA ALA A 191 -8.44 5.30 0.65
C ALA A 191 -9.36 4.46 -0.25
N SER A 192 -10.66 4.51 0.01
CA SER A 192 -11.66 4.10 -1.00
C SER A 192 -11.88 5.24 -1.99
N PRO A 193 -12.20 4.97 -3.28
CA PRO A 193 -12.63 6.01 -4.23
C PRO A 193 -13.79 6.89 -3.70
N ALA A 194 -14.69 6.28 -2.92
CA ALA A 194 -15.79 6.97 -2.25
C ALA A 194 -15.34 8.05 -1.24
N LEU A 195 -14.09 8.01 -0.76
CA LEU A 195 -13.51 9.07 0.06
C LEU A 195 -13.35 10.38 -0.73
N LEU A 196 -13.14 10.28 -2.05
CA LEU A 196 -13.00 11.40 -2.97
C LEU A 196 -14.28 11.65 -3.78
N GLN A 197 -15.42 11.07 -3.34
CA GLN A 197 -16.73 11.16 -4.00
C GLN A 197 -16.73 10.65 -5.47
N VAL A 198 -15.88 9.69 -5.79
CA VAL A 198 -15.84 9.02 -7.10
C VAL A 198 -16.10 7.53 -6.96
N GLU A 199 -16.55 6.89 -8.05
CA GLU A 199 -16.73 5.43 -8.09
C GLU A 199 -15.39 4.73 -8.34
N GLU A 200 -14.61 5.26 -9.28
CA GLU A 200 -13.25 4.82 -9.60
C GLU A 200 -12.24 5.96 -9.43
N PHE A 201 -11.00 5.65 -9.06
CA PHE A 201 -9.96 6.69 -8.98
C PHE A 201 -9.68 7.34 -10.34
N ALA A 202 -9.91 6.61 -11.45
CA ALA A 202 -9.76 7.12 -12.81
C ALA A 202 -10.65 8.35 -13.10
N ASP A 203 -11.81 8.48 -12.43
CA ASP A 203 -12.73 9.61 -12.60
C ASP A 203 -12.12 10.94 -12.12
N LEU A 204 -11.08 10.88 -11.26
CA LEU A 204 -10.39 12.07 -10.75
C LEU A 204 -9.55 12.77 -11.82
N THR A 205 -9.24 12.11 -12.94
CA THR A 205 -8.53 12.72 -14.06
C THR A 205 -9.29 13.92 -14.65
N MET A 206 -10.62 13.93 -14.53
CA MET A 206 -11.49 15.02 -14.97
C MET A 206 -11.73 16.09 -13.88
N SER A 207 -11.27 15.83 -12.64
CA SER A 207 -11.47 16.75 -11.53
C SER A 207 -10.50 17.94 -11.60
N THR A 208 -11.03 19.14 -11.41
CA THR A 208 -10.20 20.36 -11.34
C THR A 208 -9.52 20.52 -9.97
N ASP A 209 -10.17 20.04 -8.90
CA ASP A 209 -9.64 20.06 -7.53
C ASP A 209 -10.07 18.78 -6.80
N VAL A 210 -9.12 17.85 -6.65
CA VAL A 210 -9.32 16.58 -5.94
C VAL A 210 -9.57 16.74 -4.44
N SER A 211 -9.31 17.92 -3.86
CA SER A 211 -9.52 18.19 -2.44
C SER A 211 -10.90 18.77 -2.11
N ASP A 212 -11.69 19.15 -3.12
CA ASP A 212 -12.99 19.79 -2.92
C ASP A 212 -13.99 18.97 -2.09
N PRO A 213 -14.09 17.63 -2.25
CA PRO A 213 -14.97 16.81 -1.44
C PRO A 213 -14.81 17.06 0.07
N PHE A 214 -13.56 17.20 0.54
CA PHE A 214 -13.27 17.37 1.97
C PHE A 214 -13.85 18.64 2.58
N ARG A 215 -14.21 19.66 1.78
CA ARG A 215 -14.81 20.92 2.26
C ARG A 215 -16.29 20.77 2.60
N GLY A 216 -16.96 19.74 2.06
CA GLY A 216 -18.38 19.48 2.26
C GLY A 216 -18.77 19.21 3.72
N PRO A 217 -20.05 19.41 4.07
CA PRO A 217 -20.55 19.17 5.43
C PRO A 217 -20.50 17.68 5.82
N GLU A 218 -20.61 16.76 4.86
CA GLU A 218 -20.52 15.31 5.09
C GLU A 218 -19.13 14.84 5.53
N PHE A 219 -18.09 15.63 5.23
CA PHE A 219 -16.71 15.36 5.66
C PHE A 219 -16.36 15.99 7.01
N THR A 220 -17.31 16.59 7.72
CA THR A 220 -17.06 17.19 9.05
C THR A 220 -16.41 16.20 10.01
N ARG A 221 -16.92 14.95 10.06
CA ARG A 221 -16.35 13.89 10.91
C ARG A 221 -14.95 13.49 10.45
N TRP A 222 -14.74 13.32 9.15
CA TRP A 222 -13.43 13.01 8.57
C TRP A 222 -12.40 14.11 8.88
N ARG A 223 -12.73 15.38 8.60
CA ARG A 223 -11.87 16.52 8.91
C ARG A 223 -11.56 16.65 10.40
N SER A 224 -12.48 16.25 11.29
CA SER A 224 -12.21 16.28 12.72
C SER A 224 -11.07 15.34 13.14
N LEU A 225 -10.82 14.26 12.37
CA LEU A 225 -9.70 13.35 12.62
C LEU A 225 -8.38 14.12 12.59
N SER A 226 -8.17 14.98 11.60
CA SER A 226 -6.88 15.66 11.39
C SER A 226 -6.45 16.57 12.55
N THR A 227 -7.39 16.98 13.40
CA THR A 227 -7.13 17.80 14.59
C THR A 227 -6.61 16.99 15.79
N ARG A 228 -6.76 15.67 15.76
CA ARG A 228 -6.36 14.80 16.87
C ARG A 228 -4.86 14.52 16.83
N GLU A 229 -4.28 14.37 18.02
CA GLU A 229 -2.83 14.18 18.17
C GLU A 229 -2.35 12.79 17.71
N ASP A 230 -3.16 11.77 17.95
CA ASP A 230 -2.90 10.36 17.65
C ASP A 230 -2.94 10.04 16.15
N MET A 231 -3.62 10.85 15.34
CA MET A 231 -3.68 10.69 13.88
C MET A 231 -2.33 10.81 13.18
N ARG A 232 -1.30 11.30 13.87
CA ARG A 232 0.08 11.29 13.35
C ARG A 232 0.62 9.90 13.07
N PHE A 233 0.03 8.88 13.68
CA PHE A 233 0.40 7.48 13.49
C PHE A 233 -0.36 6.82 12.34
N LEU A 234 -1.36 7.48 11.73
CA LEU A 234 -2.15 6.89 10.64
C LEU A 234 -1.80 7.54 9.30
N GLY A 235 -1.46 6.72 8.31
CA GLY A 235 -1.32 7.12 6.91
C GLY A 235 -2.41 6.48 6.04
N VAL A 236 -2.91 7.22 5.05
CA VAL A 236 -3.91 6.71 4.10
C VAL A 236 -3.34 6.81 2.69
N THR A 237 -3.04 5.65 2.13
CA THR A 237 -2.42 5.49 0.81
C THR A 237 -3.45 5.48 -0.31
N LEU A 238 -3.04 5.96 -1.48
CA LEU A 238 -3.79 5.91 -2.73
C LEU A 238 -2.81 6.13 -3.90
N PRO A 239 -3.13 5.71 -5.13
CA PRO A 239 -4.32 4.98 -5.53
C PRO A 239 -4.06 3.46 -5.38
N ARG A 240 -4.77 2.58 -6.10
CA ARG A 240 -4.52 1.14 -6.00
C ARG A 240 -3.37 0.73 -6.92
N VAL A 241 -2.71 -0.38 -6.60
CA VAL A 241 -1.57 -0.91 -7.36
C VAL A 241 -1.97 -2.21 -8.06
N LEU A 242 -1.51 -2.43 -9.29
CA LEU A 242 -1.82 -3.64 -10.03
C LEU A 242 -1.23 -4.87 -9.31
N ALA A 243 -2.07 -5.85 -9.01
CA ALA A 243 -1.63 -7.07 -8.32
C ALA A 243 -1.14 -8.16 -9.29
N ARG A 244 -1.66 -8.15 -10.53
CA ARG A 244 -1.30 -9.07 -11.61
C ARG A 244 -1.74 -8.46 -12.95
N ALA A 245 -0.93 -8.62 -14.00
CA ALA A 245 -1.36 -8.37 -15.38
C ALA A 245 -2.43 -9.39 -15.81
N PRO A 246 -3.39 -9.02 -16.67
CA PRO A 246 -4.36 -9.96 -17.24
C PRO A 246 -3.68 -11.20 -17.84
N TRP A 247 -4.33 -12.36 -17.78
CA TRP A 247 -3.75 -13.57 -18.36
C TRP A 247 -3.64 -13.45 -19.89
N GLU A 248 -2.47 -13.75 -20.43
CA GLU A 248 -2.25 -13.82 -21.88
C GLU A 248 -2.27 -15.29 -22.36
N ASP A 249 -2.51 -15.45 -23.66
CA ASP A 249 -2.42 -16.75 -24.34
C ASP A 249 -0.96 -17.21 -24.37
N ASP A 250 -0.59 -18.00 -23.36
CA ASP A 250 0.75 -18.53 -23.17
C ASP A 250 0.96 -19.83 -23.98
N PRO A 251 1.82 -19.82 -25.03
CA PRO A 251 2.10 -21.01 -25.83
C PRO A 251 2.91 -22.08 -25.08
N ALA A 252 3.48 -21.77 -23.91
CA ALA A 252 4.23 -22.73 -23.09
C ALA A 252 3.33 -23.66 -22.27
N ARG A 253 2.02 -23.39 -22.22
CA ARG A 253 1.05 -24.22 -21.50
C ARG A 253 1.02 -25.64 -22.06
N THR A 254 1.14 -26.62 -21.17
CA THR A 254 1.18 -28.05 -21.53
C THR A 254 -0.20 -28.68 -21.66
N ASP A 255 -1.25 -28.02 -21.15
CA ASP A 255 -2.63 -28.48 -21.19
C ASP A 255 -3.35 -28.18 -22.52
N GLY A 256 -2.74 -27.38 -23.39
CA GLY A 256 -3.27 -27.02 -24.71
C GLY A 256 -4.48 -26.06 -24.68
N PHE A 257 -4.90 -25.61 -23.50
CA PHE A 257 -5.98 -24.66 -23.33
C PHE A 257 -5.49 -23.24 -23.65
N ARG A 258 -6.11 -22.59 -24.64
CA ARG A 258 -5.79 -21.22 -25.02
C ARG A 258 -6.72 -20.24 -24.34
N TYR A 259 -6.16 -19.38 -23.49
CA TYR A 259 -6.93 -18.42 -22.72
C TYR A 259 -6.24 -17.07 -22.69
N ALA A 260 -7.00 -16.03 -23.04
CA ALA A 260 -6.62 -14.65 -22.86
C ALA A 260 -7.76 -13.96 -22.10
N GLU A 261 -7.43 -13.41 -20.93
CA GLU A 261 -8.39 -12.76 -20.03
C GLU A 261 -8.90 -11.45 -20.66
N TYR A 262 -10.22 -11.32 -20.81
CA TYR A 262 -10.81 -10.09 -21.33
C TYR A 262 -11.01 -9.05 -20.22
N ALA A 263 -9.99 -8.21 -19.98
CA ALA A 263 -10.01 -7.16 -18.95
C ALA A 263 -9.91 -5.74 -19.54
N PRO A 264 -10.98 -5.22 -20.20
CA PRO A 264 -10.94 -3.93 -20.89
C PRO A 264 -10.82 -2.74 -19.91
N ASN A 265 -11.48 -2.82 -18.75
CA ASN A 265 -11.66 -1.70 -17.83
C ASN A 265 -10.83 -1.86 -16.56
N ALA A 266 -10.57 -0.75 -15.85
CA ALA A 266 -9.85 -0.79 -14.57
C ALA A 266 -10.56 -1.72 -13.57
N ASP A 267 -11.89 -1.69 -13.58
CA ASP A 267 -12.72 -2.58 -12.77
C ASP A 267 -12.47 -4.07 -13.02
N SER A 268 -12.12 -4.51 -14.22
CA SER A 268 -11.83 -5.92 -14.52
C SER A 268 -10.47 -6.39 -14.04
N ARG A 269 -9.58 -5.46 -13.64
CA ARG A 269 -8.22 -5.78 -13.18
C ARG A 269 -8.22 -6.17 -11.69
N VAL A 270 -7.16 -6.88 -11.30
CA VAL A 270 -6.94 -7.25 -9.90
C VAL A 270 -6.00 -6.23 -9.26
N TRP A 271 -6.52 -5.52 -8.27
CA TRP A 271 -5.80 -4.46 -7.57
C TRP A 271 -5.40 -4.89 -6.16
N MET A 272 -4.21 -4.50 -5.73
CA MET A 272 -3.73 -4.59 -4.36
C MET A 272 -3.65 -3.20 -3.71
N ASN A 273 -3.63 -3.20 -2.38
CA ASN A 273 -3.54 -1.99 -1.57
C ASN A 273 -2.13 -1.37 -1.66
N ALA A 274 -2.02 -0.06 -1.90
CA ALA A 274 -0.74 0.66 -1.91
C ALA A 274 0.01 0.65 -0.56
N GLY A 275 -0.68 0.32 0.54
CA GLY A 275 -0.06 0.04 1.83
C GLY A 275 0.98 -1.09 1.79
N TYR A 276 0.80 -2.10 0.92
CA TYR A 276 1.82 -3.13 0.69
C TYR A 276 3.08 -2.52 0.04
N ALA A 277 2.91 -1.62 -0.93
CA ALA A 277 4.02 -0.90 -1.57
C ALA A 277 4.77 -0.02 -0.56
N PHE A 278 4.05 0.71 0.29
CA PHE A 278 4.68 1.50 1.35
C PHE A 278 5.43 0.62 2.36
N ALA A 279 4.89 -0.55 2.71
CA ALA A 279 5.58 -1.50 3.58
C ALA A 279 6.88 -2.05 2.95
N ALA A 280 6.89 -2.31 1.65
CA ALA A 280 8.11 -2.72 0.93
C ALA A 280 9.18 -1.63 1.00
N VAL A 281 8.80 -0.36 0.82
CA VAL A 281 9.69 0.81 0.97
C VAL A 281 10.25 0.90 2.39
N VAL A 282 9.41 0.79 3.41
CA VAL A 282 9.83 0.83 4.83
C VAL A 282 10.78 -0.32 5.16
N ALA A 283 10.47 -1.53 4.66
CA ALA A 283 11.32 -2.70 4.86
C ALA A 283 12.69 -2.52 4.19
N ARG A 284 12.73 -2.05 2.93
CA ARG A 284 13.98 -1.72 2.23
C ARG A 284 14.80 -0.70 3.01
N ALA A 285 14.20 0.42 3.42
CA ALA A 285 14.88 1.46 4.19
C ALA A 285 15.50 0.89 5.48
N PHE A 286 14.75 0.04 6.19
CA PHE A 286 15.25 -0.63 7.39
C PHE A 286 16.37 -1.63 7.10
N LEU A 287 16.30 -2.40 6.00
CA LEU A 287 17.34 -3.34 5.63
C LEU A 287 18.64 -2.62 5.27
N ASN A 288 18.55 -1.53 4.50
CA ASN A 288 19.69 -0.74 4.03
C ASN A 288 20.34 0.08 5.14
N HIS A 289 19.54 0.69 6.02
CA HIS A 289 20.04 1.71 6.96
C HIS A 289 19.81 1.38 8.45
N ALA A 290 19.12 0.27 8.76
CA ALA A 290 18.60 -0.05 10.09
C ALA A 290 17.56 0.95 10.64
N TRP A 291 17.15 1.92 9.83
CA TRP A 291 16.19 2.95 10.17
C TRP A 291 15.21 3.20 9.02
N PRO A 292 13.91 3.32 9.30
CA PRO A 292 12.89 3.61 8.29
C PRO A 292 12.79 5.12 7.98
N ALA A 293 13.93 5.79 7.74
CA ALA A 293 13.99 7.23 7.49
C ALA A 293 13.86 7.57 6.00
N ASP A 294 14.43 6.71 5.14
CA ASP A 294 14.52 6.90 3.71
C ASP A 294 13.34 6.23 3.00
N VAL A 295 12.15 6.83 3.13
CA VAL A 295 10.88 6.25 2.66
C VAL A 295 10.09 7.18 1.75
N ARG A 296 10.68 8.31 1.34
CA ARG A 296 10.02 9.31 0.47
C ARG A 296 10.98 9.86 -0.58
N GLY A 297 10.40 10.38 -1.66
CA GLY A 297 11.13 10.96 -2.79
C GLY A 297 11.84 9.91 -3.64
N SER A 298 12.39 10.33 -4.77
CA SER A 298 13.23 9.50 -5.62
C SER A 298 14.46 10.29 -6.00
N GLU A 299 15.61 9.62 -6.08
CA GLU A 299 16.85 10.18 -6.61
C GLU A 299 17.20 9.43 -7.90
N VAL A 300 17.77 10.15 -8.86
CA VAL A 300 18.15 9.59 -10.16
C VAL A 300 19.24 8.53 -9.93
N ASP A 301 19.12 7.38 -10.58
CA ASP A 301 20.05 6.26 -10.51
C ASP A 301 20.24 5.66 -9.10
N TYR A 302 19.31 5.89 -8.17
CA TYR A 302 19.35 5.36 -6.81
C TYR A 302 18.05 4.64 -6.42
N VAL A 303 18.17 3.33 -6.14
CA VAL A 303 17.05 2.52 -5.64
C VAL A 303 16.91 2.71 -4.13
N GLY A 304 16.26 3.81 -3.73
CA GLY A 304 15.98 4.16 -2.34
C GLY A 304 14.83 5.15 -2.22
N GLY A 305 14.75 5.85 -1.09
CA GLY A 305 13.66 6.78 -0.81
C GLY A 305 12.29 6.12 -0.86
N GLY A 306 11.34 6.81 -1.48
CA GLY A 306 9.96 6.38 -1.71
C GLY A 306 9.75 5.57 -2.99
N LEU A 307 10.81 5.22 -3.73
CA LEU A 307 10.70 4.46 -4.98
C LEU A 307 10.12 3.05 -4.73
N VAL A 308 9.19 2.61 -5.55
CA VAL A 308 8.59 1.27 -5.56
C VAL A 308 8.96 0.62 -6.89
N THR A 309 9.71 -0.47 -6.81
CA THR A 309 10.20 -1.24 -7.96
C THR A 309 9.45 -2.56 -8.08
N ASP A 310 9.72 -3.31 -9.15
CA ASP A 310 9.25 -4.69 -9.34
C ASP A 310 7.71 -4.82 -9.29
N LEU A 311 7.02 -3.78 -9.76
CA LEU A 311 5.57 -3.79 -9.89
C LEU A 311 5.13 -4.63 -11.10
N PRO A 312 3.97 -5.29 -11.05
CA PRO A 312 3.44 -6.00 -12.20
C PRO A 312 3.24 -5.07 -13.40
N ILE A 313 3.76 -5.45 -14.55
CA ILE A 313 3.75 -4.67 -15.79
C ILE A 313 2.64 -5.18 -16.69
N GLU A 314 1.79 -4.28 -17.18
CA GLU A 314 0.82 -4.59 -18.23
C GLU A 314 1.29 -4.01 -19.57
N PRO A 315 1.66 -4.84 -20.55
CA PRO A 315 2.04 -4.36 -21.88
C PRO A 315 0.82 -3.84 -22.63
N PHE A 316 0.96 -2.68 -23.25
CA PHE A 316 -0.03 -2.02 -24.07
C PHE A 316 0.50 -1.87 -25.50
N ARG A 317 0.01 -2.71 -26.40
CA ARG A 317 0.45 -2.75 -27.80
C ARG A 317 -0.44 -1.84 -28.66
N THR A 318 0.02 -0.64 -28.95
CA THR A 318 -0.62 0.26 -29.94
C THR A 318 0.08 0.27 -31.30
N ASP A 319 1.38 0.01 -31.31
CA ASP A 319 2.22 0.00 -32.50
C ASP A 319 2.86 -1.41 -32.65
N PRO A 320 2.96 -1.97 -33.86
CA PRO A 320 3.69 -3.22 -34.11
C PRO A 320 5.13 -3.22 -33.58
N ASP A 321 5.81 -2.07 -33.62
CA ASP A 321 7.25 -1.97 -33.34
C ASP A 321 7.57 -1.51 -31.91
N HIS A 322 6.57 -1.05 -31.15
CA HIS A 322 6.77 -0.56 -29.78
C HIS A 322 5.66 -1.01 -28.83
N VAL A 323 6.07 -1.67 -27.75
CA VAL A 323 5.20 -2.06 -26.64
C VAL A 323 5.31 -1.00 -25.56
N TRP A 324 4.25 -0.20 -25.42
CA TRP A 324 4.13 0.72 -24.28
C TRP A 324 3.80 -0.07 -23.03
N VAL A 325 4.15 0.45 -21.87
CA VAL A 325 3.72 -0.10 -20.58
C VAL A 325 2.62 0.77 -20.01
N ARG A 326 1.51 0.15 -19.59
CA ARG A 326 0.52 0.85 -18.77
C ARG A 326 1.09 0.99 -17.35
N PRO A 327 1.06 2.18 -16.75
CA PRO A 327 1.48 2.36 -15.36
C PRO A 327 0.73 1.40 -14.43
N PRO A 328 1.40 0.81 -13.43
CA PRO A 328 0.82 -0.21 -12.55
C PRO A 328 -0.13 0.38 -11.48
N LEU A 329 -0.76 1.52 -11.76
CA LEU A 329 -1.66 2.26 -10.87
C LEU A 329 -3.00 2.51 -11.56
N ASP A 330 -4.11 2.50 -10.82
CA ASP A 330 -5.43 2.80 -11.37
C ASP A 330 -5.71 4.30 -11.56
N LEU A 331 -4.78 5.17 -11.15
CA LEU A 331 -4.77 6.60 -11.41
C LEU A 331 -3.35 7.14 -11.59
N ILE A 332 -3.16 7.97 -12.62
CA ILE A 332 -1.94 8.76 -12.82
C ILE A 332 -2.20 10.14 -12.22
N LEU A 333 -1.40 10.52 -11.24
CA LEU A 333 -1.48 11.81 -10.58
C LEU A 333 -0.63 12.84 -11.32
N SER A 334 -1.18 14.05 -11.50
CA SER A 334 -0.36 15.22 -11.79
C SER A 334 0.22 15.80 -10.52
N ASP A 335 1.33 16.54 -10.61
CA ASP A 335 1.97 17.21 -9.46
C ASP A 335 0.97 18.06 -8.65
N ARG A 336 0.03 18.72 -9.34
CA ARG A 336 -1.02 19.52 -8.69
C ARG A 336 -2.00 18.65 -7.89
N MET A 337 -2.42 17.52 -8.46
CA MET A 337 -3.30 16.58 -7.75
C MET A 337 -2.58 15.97 -6.55
N GLU A 338 -1.33 15.55 -6.75
CA GLU A 338 -0.48 15.00 -5.70
C GLU A 338 -0.35 15.99 -4.53
N ALA A 339 0.04 17.24 -4.81
CA ALA A 339 0.16 18.28 -3.78
C ALA A 339 -1.15 18.53 -3.02
N ALA A 340 -2.29 18.54 -3.72
CA ALA A 340 -3.60 18.71 -3.11
C ALA A 340 -3.98 17.53 -2.18
N LEU A 341 -3.65 16.29 -2.56
CA LEU A 341 -3.88 15.10 -1.74
C LEU A 341 -2.96 15.07 -0.51
N VAL A 342 -1.69 15.46 -0.67
CA VAL A 342 -0.70 15.60 0.42
C VAL A 342 -1.17 16.64 1.44
N GLU A 343 -1.70 17.78 0.99
CA GLU A 343 -2.24 18.82 1.88
C GLU A 343 -3.53 18.35 2.57
N ALA A 344 -4.33 17.51 1.92
CA ALA A 344 -5.49 16.85 2.52
C ALA A 344 -5.13 15.75 3.55
N GLY A 345 -3.84 15.48 3.78
CA GLY A 345 -3.35 14.48 4.74
C GLY A 345 -3.36 13.05 4.21
N LEU A 346 -3.42 12.87 2.88
CA LEU A 346 -3.30 11.57 2.24
C LEU A 346 -1.86 11.31 1.78
N MET A 347 -1.57 10.06 1.45
CA MET A 347 -0.25 9.58 1.01
C MET A 347 -0.34 9.05 -0.44
N PRO A 348 -0.21 9.92 -1.44
CA PRO A 348 -0.25 9.52 -2.83
C PRO A 348 0.99 8.73 -3.26
N LEU A 349 0.76 7.70 -4.07
CA LEU A 349 1.74 6.96 -4.85
C LEU A 349 1.61 7.41 -6.31
N SER A 350 2.67 7.99 -6.85
CA SER A 350 2.68 8.52 -8.21
C SER A 350 3.51 7.63 -9.13
N ALA A 351 3.02 7.35 -10.34
CA ALA A 351 3.81 6.62 -11.33
C ALA A 351 4.93 7.51 -11.87
N LEU A 352 6.13 6.95 -12.06
CA LEU A 352 7.20 7.67 -12.73
C LEU A 352 6.95 7.70 -14.25
N PRO A 353 7.09 8.86 -14.91
CA PRO A 353 6.92 8.94 -16.36
C PRO A 353 7.86 7.98 -17.09
N TYR A 354 7.32 7.24 -18.07
CA TYR A 354 8.07 6.33 -18.94
C TYR A 354 8.75 5.14 -18.23
N GLY A 355 8.49 4.94 -16.94
CA GLY A 355 9.01 3.84 -16.14
C GLY A 355 7.91 2.89 -15.68
N GLU A 356 8.35 1.74 -15.15
CA GLU A 356 7.50 0.72 -14.54
C GLU A 356 7.35 0.94 -13.02
N GLU A 357 8.04 1.96 -12.51
CA GLU A 357 8.20 2.27 -11.11
C GLU A 357 7.18 3.31 -10.66
N ALA A 358 6.93 3.33 -9.36
CA ALA A 358 6.13 4.37 -8.72
C ALA A 358 6.90 4.97 -7.55
N VAL A 359 6.49 6.14 -7.06
CA VAL A 359 7.18 6.85 -5.99
C VAL A 359 6.19 7.46 -5.00
N PHE A 360 6.49 7.31 -3.72
CA PHE A 360 5.91 8.16 -2.67
C PHE A 360 6.75 9.43 -2.55
N SER A 361 6.41 10.52 -3.26
CA SER A 361 7.19 11.75 -3.18
C SER A 361 7.09 12.40 -1.79
N ALA A 362 5.92 12.28 -1.17
CA ALA A 362 5.65 12.73 0.19
C ALA A 362 4.89 11.68 0.99
N VAL A 363 5.23 11.58 2.28
CA VAL A 363 4.67 10.60 3.21
C VAL A 363 4.03 11.33 4.38
N ARG A 364 2.75 11.66 4.24
CA ARG A 364 1.96 12.38 5.26
C ARG A 364 1.10 11.43 6.08
N SER A 365 0.90 11.82 7.33
CA SER A 365 -0.14 11.24 8.19
C SER A 365 -1.45 12.01 8.02
N LEU A 366 -2.55 11.46 8.55
CA LEU A 366 -3.86 12.11 8.58
C LEU A 366 -3.87 13.38 9.46
N GLN A 367 -2.87 13.60 10.31
CA GLN A 367 -2.81 14.78 11.17
C GLN A 367 -2.53 16.04 10.36
N ALA A 368 -3.35 17.07 10.56
CA ALA A 368 -3.04 18.42 10.09
C ALA A 368 -2.10 19.09 11.10
N PRO A 369 -0.96 19.65 10.66
CA PRO A 369 -0.04 20.33 11.56
C PRO A 369 -0.69 21.56 12.18
N ALA A 370 -0.62 21.68 13.52
CA ALA A 370 -1.14 22.84 14.23
C ALA A 370 -0.39 24.12 13.84
N SER A 371 -1.13 25.23 13.72
CA SER A 371 -0.58 26.57 13.50
C SER A 371 -0.45 27.34 14.80
N TYR A 372 0.75 27.84 15.07
CA TYR A 372 1.08 28.64 16.24
C TYR A 372 1.37 30.10 15.84
N ALA A 373 1.07 31.03 16.75
CA ALA A 373 1.36 32.45 16.62
C ALA A 373 2.26 32.95 17.77
N GLY A 374 3.01 34.03 17.54
CA GLY A 374 3.91 34.63 18.53
C GLY A 374 5.41 34.43 18.23
N PRO A 375 6.31 34.84 19.15
CA PRO A 375 7.75 34.92 18.90
C PRO A 375 8.43 33.57 18.66
N THR A 376 7.86 32.46 19.14
CA THR A 376 8.36 31.08 18.94
C THR A 376 7.59 30.30 17.87
N ALA A 377 6.67 30.96 17.15
CA ALA A 377 5.77 30.33 16.19
C ALA A 377 6.51 29.58 15.08
N ALA A 378 7.59 30.15 14.54
CA ALA A 378 8.33 29.53 13.44
C ALA A 378 8.87 28.14 13.83
N ALA A 379 9.49 28.02 15.00
CA ALA A 379 10.02 26.75 15.50
C ALA A 379 8.89 25.76 15.86
N ALA A 380 7.81 26.24 16.48
CA ALA A 380 6.65 25.40 16.83
C ALA A 380 5.95 24.86 15.57
N ASN A 381 5.76 25.69 14.55
CA ASN A 381 5.18 25.30 13.26
C ASN A 381 6.08 24.29 12.53
N ALA A 382 7.40 24.46 12.55
CA ALA A 382 8.33 23.49 11.98
C ALA A 382 8.22 22.11 12.67
N ASN A 383 8.17 22.09 14.00
CA ASN A 383 8.00 20.84 14.76
C ASN A 383 6.64 20.17 14.52
N ALA A 384 5.58 20.97 14.39
CA ALA A 384 4.25 20.45 14.06
C ALA A 384 4.22 19.83 12.66
N ARG A 385 4.88 20.46 11.68
CA ARG A 385 5.01 19.90 10.32
C ARG A 385 5.76 18.58 10.32
N LEU A 386 6.90 18.49 11.01
CA LEU A 386 7.67 17.25 11.15
C LEU A 386 6.85 16.14 11.82
N SER A 387 6.08 16.49 12.85
CA SER A 387 5.23 15.52 13.57
C SER A 387 4.11 14.95 12.71
N ALA A 388 3.67 15.69 11.69
CA ALA A 388 2.65 15.23 10.75
C ALA A 388 3.21 14.38 9.60
N GLN A 389 4.53 14.23 9.49
CA GLN A 389 5.18 13.38 8.48
C GLN A 389 5.41 11.97 9.03
N LEU A 390 4.92 10.95 8.31
CA LEU A 390 4.95 9.58 8.84
C LEU A 390 6.38 9.00 8.92
N ASN A 391 7.29 9.41 8.03
CA ASN A 391 8.71 9.02 8.10
C ASN A 391 9.37 9.45 9.43
N SER A 392 9.09 10.66 9.89
CA SER A 392 9.56 11.15 11.19
C SER A 392 8.98 10.33 12.34
N ILE A 393 7.69 9.96 12.26
CA ILE A 393 7.02 9.15 13.28
C ILE A 393 7.53 7.70 13.26
N LEU A 394 7.85 7.12 12.09
CA LEU A 394 8.49 5.81 11.98
C LEU A 394 9.85 5.78 12.69
N CYS A 395 10.69 6.79 12.46
CA CYS A 395 11.97 6.93 13.15
C CYS A 395 11.79 7.11 14.66
N ALA A 396 10.93 8.05 15.08
CA ALA A 396 10.66 8.31 16.51
C ALA A 396 10.11 7.07 17.23
N SER A 397 9.24 6.32 16.56
CA SER A 397 8.69 5.06 17.06
C SER A 397 9.76 4.02 17.32
N ARG A 398 10.73 3.90 16.40
CA ARG A 398 11.87 3.00 16.57
C ARG A 398 12.75 3.40 17.76
N PHE A 399 12.99 4.69 17.96
CA PHE A 399 13.68 5.16 19.18
C PHE A 399 12.89 4.81 20.45
N ALA A 400 11.57 4.99 20.45
CA ALA A 400 10.72 4.63 21.57
C ALA A 400 10.79 3.12 21.88
N HIS A 401 10.81 2.25 20.87
CA HIS A 401 11.02 0.82 21.03
C HIS A 401 12.34 0.49 21.73
N TYR A 402 13.45 1.07 21.28
CA TYR A 402 14.75 0.86 21.92
C TYR A 402 14.79 1.39 23.35
N VAL A 403 14.32 2.61 23.58
CA VAL A 403 14.29 3.21 24.93
C VAL A 403 13.43 2.38 25.88
N LYS A 404 12.31 1.82 25.40
CA LYS A 404 11.49 0.91 26.20
C LYS A 404 12.25 -0.35 26.61
N VAL A 405 12.96 -0.98 25.68
CA VAL A 405 13.76 -2.19 25.95
C VAL A 405 14.93 -1.87 26.90
N MET A 406 15.66 -0.78 26.67
CA MET A 406 16.74 -0.34 27.56
C MET A 406 16.21 -0.01 28.96
N GLY A 407 15.10 0.71 29.05
CA GLY A 407 14.43 1.06 30.30
C GLY A 407 14.05 -0.18 31.10
N ARG A 408 13.52 -1.22 30.45
CA ARG A 408 13.21 -2.51 31.08
C ARG A 408 14.45 -3.21 31.63
N ASN A 409 15.55 -3.22 30.88
CA ASN A 409 16.79 -3.85 31.34
C ASN A 409 17.40 -3.13 32.56
N MET A 410 17.09 -1.85 32.74
CA MET A 410 17.50 -1.07 33.92
C MET A 410 16.56 -1.25 35.12
N VAL A 411 15.38 -1.87 34.97
CA VAL A 411 14.46 -2.10 36.09
C VAL A 411 15.10 -3.05 37.10
N GLY A 412 15.16 -2.63 38.36
CA GLY A 412 15.80 -3.37 39.45
C GLY A 412 17.30 -3.10 39.59
N ALA A 413 17.91 -2.34 38.69
CA ALA A 413 19.29 -1.87 38.86
C ALA A 413 19.35 -0.71 39.85
N PHE A 414 20.42 -0.65 40.67
CA PHE A 414 20.70 0.47 41.57
C PHE A 414 21.27 1.66 40.78
N LYS A 415 20.41 2.36 40.02
CA LYS A 415 20.79 3.52 39.21
C LYS A 415 20.06 4.79 39.66
N THR A 416 20.80 5.89 39.69
CA THR A 416 20.31 7.24 39.90
C THR A 416 19.78 7.85 38.58
N ALA A 417 18.98 8.91 38.68
CA ALA A 417 18.48 9.63 37.50
C ALA A 417 19.62 10.08 36.55
N GLY A 418 20.74 10.56 37.11
CA GLY A 418 21.90 11.00 36.35
C GLY A 418 22.64 9.86 35.62
N GLU A 419 22.69 8.67 36.21
CA GLU A 419 23.26 7.49 35.56
C GLU A 419 22.39 7.00 34.41
N ILE A 420 21.07 6.97 34.59
CA ILE A 420 20.10 6.64 33.53
C ILE A 420 20.20 7.65 32.37
N GLU A 421 20.25 8.94 32.69
CA GLU A 421 20.42 10.00 31.68
C GLU A 421 21.72 9.84 30.89
N SER A 422 22.83 9.56 31.58
CA SER A 422 24.15 9.38 30.95
C SER A 422 24.19 8.16 30.03
N GLU A 423 23.54 7.07 30.42
CA GLU A 423 23.47 5.84 29.63
C GLU A 423 22.62 6.03 28.37
N LEU A 424 21.43 6.63 28.49
CA LEU A 424 20.57 6.94 27.35
C LEU A 424 21.23 7.96 26.40
N ARG A 425 21.89 8.99 26.95
CA ARG A 425 22.62 9.99 26.15
C ARG A 425 23.78 9.36 25.38
N ARG A 426 24.56 8.47 26.00
CA ARG A 426 25.66 7.73 25.34
C ARG A 426 25.15 6.82 24.23
N TRP A 427 24.00 6.17 24.44
CA TRP A 427 23.40 5.36 23.39
C TRP A 427 22.90 6.21 22.21
N LEU A 428 22.19 7.31 22.48
CA LEU A 428 21.70 8.22 21.44
C LEU A 428 22.82 8.87 20.63
N SER A 429 23.96 9.20 21.25
CA SER A 429 25.08 9.81 20.52
C SER A 429 25.63 8.93 19.40
N ASN A 430 25.40 7.62 19.42
CA ASN A 430 25.78 6.72 18.33
C ASN A 430 24.92 6.90 17.07
N TYR A 431 23.81 7.62 17.16
CA TYR A 431 22.86 7.86 16.06
C TYR A 431 22.73 9.34 15.69
N VAL A 432 23.58 10.19 16.27
CA VAL A 432 23.62 11.64 16.03
C VAL A 432 24.78 11.96 15.09
N ASN A 433 24.49 12.67 14.00
CA ASN A 433 25.49 13.24 13.12
C ASN A 433 25.21 14.72 12.87
N SER A 434 26.03 15.58 13.49
CA SER A 434 25.93 17.03 13.33
C SER A 434 26.53 17.55 12.02
N SER A 435 27.24 16.69 11.27
CA SER A 435 27.84 17.09 10.00
C SER A 435 26.78 17.10 8.89
N LEU A 436 26.43 18.29 8.41
CA LEU A 436 25.51 18.47 7.29
C LEU A 436 26.12 18.08 5.94
N THR A 437 27.43 17.80 5.88
CA THR A 437 28.13 17.46 4.63
C THR A 437 28.04 15.98 4.25
N GLY A 438 27.44 15.14 5.09
CA GLY A 438 27.21 13.72 4.76
C GLY A 438 26.18 13.57 3.64
N GLY A 439 26.46 12.65 2.70
CA GLY A 439 25.51 12.26 1.65
C GLY A 439 24.26 11.56 2.18
N PRO A 440 23.26 11.29 1.32
CA PRO A 440 21.96 10.72 1.71
C PRO A 440 22.07 9.46 2.56
N GLU A 441 22.95 8.53 2.17
CA GLU A 441 23.16 7.26 2.88
C GLU A 441 23.63 7.46 4.33
N THR A 442 24.57 8.39 4.56
CA THR A 442 25.05 8.70 5.92
C THR A 442 23.93 9.29 6.76
N ARG A 443 23.10 10.18 6.20
CA ARG A 443 21.95 10.77 6.91
C ARG A 443 20.86 9.74 7.22
N ALA A 444 20.69 8.74 6.36
CA ALA A 444 19.75 7.64 6.61
C ALA A 444 20.23 6.69 7.73
N ARG A 445 21.53 6.41 7.81
CA ARG A 445 22.14 5.59 8.89
C ARG A 445 22.18 6.31 10.25
N TYR A 446 22.36 7.63 10.24
CA TYR A 446 22.35 8.49 11.43
C TYR A 446 21.17 9.46 11.36
N PRO A 447 19.95 9.04 11.74
CA PRO A 447 18.73 9.80 11.46
C PRO A 447 18.62 11.13 12.23
N LEU A 448 19.47 11.40 13.21
CA LEU A 448 19.39 12.57 14.09
C LEU A 448 20.53 13.56 13.84
N VAL A 449 20.20 14.85 13.77
CA VAL A 449 21.15 15.97 13.82
C VAL A 449 21.58 16.24 15.26
N ALA A 450 20.65 16.15 16.19
CA ALA A 450 20.86 16.35 17.62
C ALA A 450 19.87 15.54 18.44
N ALA A 451 20.28 15.19 19.65
CA ALA A 451 19.41 14.52 20.62
C ALA A 451 19.72 15.02 22.01
N ASN A 452 18.69 15.20 22.84
CA ASN A 452 18.86 15.50 24.25
C ASN A 452 17.94 14.60 25.08
N VAL A 453 18.43 14.16 26.24
CA VAL A 453 17.68 13.37 27.21
C VAL A 453 17.78 14.07 28.54
N SER A 454 16.65 14.16 29.22
CA SER A 454 16.59 14.58 30.61
C SER A 454 15.82 13.54 31.41
N VAL A 455 16.41 13.09 32.51
CA VAL A 455 15.78 12.14 33.43
C VAL A 455 15.62 12.80 34.79
N ARG A 456 14.40 12.77 35.32
CA ARG A 456 14.09 13.36 36.63
C ARG A 456 13.29 12.38 37.46
N GLU A 457 13.63 12.25 38.72
CA GLU A 457 12.80 11.52 39.67
C GLU A 457 11.46 12.24 39.87
N ARG A 458 10.37 11.49 39.92
CA ARG A 458 9.04 12.06 40.09
C ARG A 458 8.83 12.46 41.55
N PRO A 459 8.46 13.73 41.84
CA PRO A 459 8.18 14.17 43.20
C PRO A 459 7.14 13.27 43.88
N GLY A 460 7.44 12.82 45.09
CA GLY A 460 6.55 11.97 45.90
C GLY A 460 6.49 10.49 45.49
N ARG A 461 7.30 10.03 44.52
CA ARG A 461 7.42 8.62 44.13
C ARG A 461 8.88 8.20 43.94
N PRO A 462 9.60 7.89 45.03
CA PRO A 462 11.00 7.46 44.94
C PRO A 462 11.18 6.24 44.03
N GLY A 463 12.21 6.25 43.20
CA GLY A 463 12.50 5.18 42.22
C GLY A 463 11.64 5.23 40.95
N VAL A 464 10.72 6.19 40.82
CA VAL A 464 9.98 6.44 39.57
C VAL A 464 10.60 7.61 38.84
N PHE A 465 11.16 7.35 37.66
CA PHE A 465 11.80 8.38 36.83
C PHE A 465 10.89 8.79 35.67
N GLY A 466 10.77 10.10 35.44
CA GLY A 466 10.30 10.66 34.18
C GLY A 466 11.48 10.86 33.25
N CYS A 467 11.35 10.42 32.00
CA CYS A 467 12.33 10.62 30.94
C CYS A 467 11.69 11.45 29.82
N THR A 468 12.35 12.55 29.46
CA THR A 468 11.99 13.36 28.29
C THR A 468 13.12 13.28 27.29
N VAL A 469 12.83 12.73 26.12
CA VAL A 469 13.76 12.60 24.99
C VAL A 469 13.36 13.59 23.91
N LEU A 470 14.27 14.49 23.55
CA LEU A 470 14.14 15.45 22.47
C LEU A 470 14.99 14.96 21.30
N LEU A 471 14.33 14.65 20.18
CA LEU A 471 14.97 14.15 18.97
C LEU A 471 14.85 15.20 17.88
N GLN A 472 15.97 15.57 17.26
CA GLN A 472 15.99 16.46 16.11
C GLN A 472 16.43 15.67 14.87
N PRO A 473 15.50 15.33 13.95
CA PRO A 473 15.83 14.59 12.74
C PRO A 473 16.54 15.47 11.70
N HIS A 474 17.14 14.84 10.69
CA HIS A 474 17.57 15.55 9.48
C HIS A 474 16.36 16.08 8.70
N PHE A 475 16.41 17.33 8.25
CA PHE A 475 15.40 17.87 7.34
C PHE A 475 15.56 17.24 5.96
N GLN A 476 14.45 16.73 5.42
CA GLN A 476 14.32 16.38 4.01
C GLN A 476 13.60 17.53 3.30
N LEU A 477 13.96 17.78 2.04
CA LEU A 477 13.40 18.88 1.28
C LEU A 477 11.97 18.53 0.86
N ASP A 478 11.01 19.39 1.23
CA ASP A 478 9.58 19.18 0.99
C ASP A 478 9.09 19.81 -0.33
N ASP A 479 9.65 20.94 -0.74
CA ASP A 479 9.21 21.72 -1.91
C ASP A 479 10.37 22.57 -2.45
N VAL A 480 10.48 22.68 -3.78
CA VAL A 480 11.39 23.60 -4.48
C VAL A 480 10.55 24.58 -5.30
N SER A 481 10.06 25.63 -4.66
CA SER A 481 9.48 26.76 -5.40
C SER A 481 10.61 27.63 -5.96
N ALA A 482 11.03 27.38 -7.21
CA ALA A 482 12.01 28.22 -7.89
C ALA A 482 11.34 29.44 -8.53
N THR A 483 11.40 30.59 -7.87
CA THR A 483 10.93 31.86 -8.45
C THR A 483 12.06 32.54 -9.21
N PHE A 484 12.07 32.44 -10.54
CA PHE A 484 13.05 33.14 -11.37
C PHE A 484 12.68 34.62 -11.50
N ARG A 485 13.51 35.52 -10.94
CA ARG A 485 13.41 36.96 -11.18
C ARG A 485 14.58 37.39 -12.07
N LEU A 486 14.36 37.52 -13.37
CA LEU A 486 15.32 38.16 -14.26
C LEU A 486 15.26 39.67 -14.05
N VAL A 487 16.38 40.25 -13.62
CA VAL A 487 16.60 41.69 -13.58
C VAL A 487 17.69 41.99 -14.60
N THR A 488 17.35 42.77 -15.63
CA THR A 488 18.30 43.24 -16.63
C THR A 488 18.55 44.72 -16.40
N ASP A 489 19.73 45.08 -15.89
CA ASP A 489 20.16 46.47 -15.81
C ASP A 489 20.70 46.91 -17.18
N LEU A 490 19.97 47.80 -17.85
CA LEU A 490 20.46 48.52 -19.02
C LEU A 490 21.17 49.79 -18.55
N SER A 491 22.50 49.73 -18.42
CA SER A 491 23.30 50.94 -18.28
C SER A 491 23.40 51.65 -19.64
N ALA A 492 23.00 52.92 -19.68
CA ALA A 492 23.20 53.76 -20.86
C ALA A 492 24.70 53.90 -21.15
N PRO A 493 25.16 53.94 -22.43
CA PRO A 493 26.55 54.19 -22.75
C PRO A 493 26.92 55.58 -22.22
N GLY A 494 27.87 55.64 -21.31
CA GLY A 494 28.26 56.89 -20.63
C GLY A 494 28.63 57.98 -21.63
N MET A 495 28.17 59.21 -21.37
CA MET A 495 28.80 60.40 -21.94
C MET A 495 30.17 60.60 -21.26
N PRO A 496 31.24 60.91 -22.02
CA PRO A 496 32.53 61.28 -21.44
C PRO A 496 32.42 62.67 -20.79
N THR A 497 33.21 62.86 -19.72
CA THR A 497 33.38 64.10 -18.95
C THR A 497 33.73 65.33 -19.78
#